data_AF-A0A929YBW0-F1
#
_entry.id   AF-A0A929YBW0-F1
#
_cell.length_a   1.000
_cell.length_b   1.000
_cell.length_c   1.000
_cell.angle_alpha   90.00
_cell.angle_beta   90.00
_cell.angle_gamma   90.00
#
_symmetry.space_group_name_H-M   'P 1'
#
loop_
_entity.id
_entity.type
_entity.pdbx_description
1 polymer ?
#
loop_
_entity_poly.entity_id
_entity_poly.type
_entity_poly.pdbx_seq_one_letter_code
_entity_poly.pdbx_strand_id
1 'polypeptide(L)' 'MFQLTANEFENLRCKNFTSSWGDPRYLPNAFTEQSIYMLMTVLSGERAIKQRRALNGTFK' A
#
# COMPACT_ATOMS: atom_id res chain seq x y z
N MET A 1 7.12 4.12 -3.57
CA MET A 1 5.66 4.06 -3.31
C MET A 1 5.18 2.64 -3.51
N PHE A 2 4.24 2.15 -2.70
CA PHE A 2 3.77 0.77 -2.79
C PHE A 2 2.58 0.70 -3.74
N GLN A 3 2.83 0.35 -5.00
CA GLN A 3 1.81 0.27 -6.04
C GLN A 3 1.11 -1.10 -6.00
N LEU A 4 -0.21 -1.09 -6.11
CA LEU A 4 -0.97 -2.34 -6.20
C LEU A 4 -0.74 -3.02 -7.54
N THR A 5 -0.69 -4.35 -7.52
CA THR A 5 -0.77 -5.14 -8.76
C THR A 5 -2.18 -5.07 -9.34
N ALA A 6 -2.31 -5.38 -10.64
CA ALA A 6 -3.62 -5.43 -11.29
C ALA A 6 -4.57 -6.40 -10.57
N ASN A 7 -4.08 -7.59 -10.19
CA ASN A 7 -4.88 -8.58 -9.48
C ASN A 7 -5.35 -8.10 -8.10
N GLU A 8 -4.49 -7.43 -7.33
CA GLU A 8 -4.89 -6.85 -6.04
C GLU A 8 -5.90 -5.72 -6.22
N PHE A 9 -5.72 -4.88 -7.24
CA PHE A 9 -6.64 -3.80 -7.54
C PHE A 9 -8.02 -4.33 -7.97
N GLU A 10 -8.07 -5.38 -8.78
CA GLU A 10 -9.31 -6.10 -9.14
C GLU A 10 -10.04 -6.62 -7.90
N ASN A 11 -9.31 -7.24 -6.96
CA ASN A 11 -9.89 -7.75 -5.70
C ASN A 11 -10.42 -6.64 -4.79
N LEU A 12 -9.80 -5.46 -4.83
CA LEU A 12 -10.23 -4.27 -4.06
C LEU A 12 -11.32 -3.47 -4.78
N ARG A 13 -11.66 -3.83 -6.02
CA ARG A 13 -12.62 -3.08 -6.82
C ARG A 13 -14.04 -3.32 -6.31
N CYS A 14 -14.79 -2.24 -6.10
CA CYS A 14 -16.17 -2.35 -5.71
C CYS A 14 -17.02 -2.95 -6.84
N LYS A 15 -17.73 -4.04 -6.54
CA LYS A 15 -18.61 -4.73 -7.50
C LYS A 15 -19.83 -3.90 -7.91
N ASN A 16 -20.34 -3.05 -7.02
CA ASN A 16 -21.65 -2.39 -7.19
C ASN A 16 -21.56 -0.90 -7.53
N PHE A 17 -20.41 -0.26 -7.30
CA PHE A 17 -20.23 1.20 -7.46
C PHE A 17 -19.07 1.54 -8.40
N THR A 18 -18.90 0.75 -9.46
CA THR A 18 -17.88 0.98 -10.48
C THR A 18 -18.48 1.79 -11.63
N SER A 19 -17.85 2.93 -11.95
CA SER A 19 -18.21 3.73 -13.12
C SER A 19 -17.84 2.98 -14.40
N SER A 20 -18.77 2.90 -15.36
CA SER A 20 -18.52 2.30 -16.68
C SER A 20 -17.71 3.21 -17.62
N TRP A 21 -17.53 4.48 -17.26
CA TRP A 21 -16.93 5.53 -18.08
C TRP A 21 -15.52 5.92 -17.62
N GLY A 22 -14.65 4.94 -17.38
CA GLY A 22 -13.24 5.20 -17.13
C GLY A 22 -12.57 4.11 -16.32
N ASP A 23 -11.68 3.36 -16.97
CA ASP A 23 -10.70 2.54 -16.28
C ASP A 23 -9.54 3.43 -15.81
N PRO A 24 -9.03 3.27 -14.57
CA PRO A 24 -7.86 4.00 -14.11
C PRO A 24 -6.67 3.83 -15.06
N ARG A 25 -6.12 4.96 -15.51
CA ARG A 25 -4.93 5.02 -16.40
C ARG A 25 -3.66 4.48 -15.74
N TYR A 26 -3.61 4.42 -14.41
CA TYR A 26 -2.49 3.89 -13.62
C TYR A 26 -3.02 3.17 -12.39
N LEU A 27 -2.33 2.09 -11.98
CA LEU A 27 -2.67 1.38 -10.76
C LEU A 27 -2.43 2.28 -9.55
N PRO A 28 -3.37 2.34 -8.59
CA PRO A 28 -3.24 3.18 -7.42
C PRO A 28 -2.12 2.68 -6.50
N ASN A 29 -1.51 3.62 -5.78
CA ASN A 29 -0.59 3.30 -4.69
C ASN A 29 -1.41 3.03 -3.42
N ALA A 30 -1.17 1.89 -2.79
CA ALA A 30 -1.80 1.57 -1.50
C ALA A 30 -1.21 2.41 -0.36
N PHE A 31 0.08 2.76 -0.43
CA PHE A 31 0.73 3.58 0.59
C PHE A 31 1.75 4.56 0.00
N THR A 32 1.88 5.71 0.67
CA THR A 32 2.97 6.67 0.48
C THR A 32 4.11 6.37 1.46
N GLU A 33 5.31 6.86 1.16
CA GLU A 33 6.47 6.66 2.02
C GLU A 33 6.26 7.24 3.43
N GLN A 34 5.67 8.44 3.51
CA GLN A 34 5.37 9.07 4.81
C GLN A 34 4.37 8.25 5.63
N SER A 35 3.34 7.68 5.00
CA SER A 35 2.34 6.86 5.70
C SER A 35 2.97 5.59 6.30
N ILE A 36 3.94 5.00 5.60
CA ILE A 36 4.68 3.84 6.08
C ILE A 36 5.57 4.22 7.26
N TYR A 37 6.26 5.37 7.20
CA TYR A 37 7.04 5.86 8.34
C TYR A 37 6.16 6.13 9.57
N MET A 38 4.93 6.63 9.38
CA MET A 38 3.97 6.80 10.49
C MET A 38 3.55 5.46 11.10
N LEU A 39 3.33 4.42 10.29
CA LEU A 39 3.01 3.09 10.82
C LEU A 39 4.19 2.50 11.61
N MET A 40 5.41 2.74 11.16
CA MET A 40 6.64 2.30 11.83
C MET A 40 6.86 2.93 13.21
N THR A 41 6.29 4.11 13.49
CA THR A 41 6.40 4.75 14.81
C THR A 41 5.39 4.21 15.80
N VAL A 42 4.20 3.80 15.33
CA VAL A 42 3.15 3.21 16.18
C VAL A 42 3.46 1.77 16.56
N LEU A 43 4.12 1.02 15.69
CA LEU A 43 4.47 -0.39 15.92
C LEU A 43 5.64 -0.53 16.91
N SER A 44 5.34 -0.80 18.20
CA SER A 44 6.30 -0.80 19.31
C SER A 44 6.71 -2.19 19.86
N GLY A 45 6.50 -3.27 19.10
CA GLY A 45 6.87 -4.64 19.49
C GLY A 45 8.20 -5.14 18.90
N GLU A 46 8.79 -6.17 19.51
CA GLU A 46 10.06 -6.77 19.06
C GLU A 46 9.98 -7.31 17.61
N ARG A 47 8.86 -7.97 17.27
CA ARG A 47 8.55 -8.40 15.88
C ARG A 47 8.39 -7.21 14.93
N ALA A 48 7.73 -6.17 15.40
CA ALA A 48 7.48 -4.94 14.65
C ALA A 48 8.78 -4.18 14.32
N ILE A 49 9.74 -4.13 15.25
CA ILE A 49 11.06 -3.52 15.03
C ILE A 49 11.81 -4.25 13.92
N LYS A 50 11.75 -5.59 13.88
CA LYS A 50 12.37 -6.38 12.81
C LYS A 50 11.76 -6.09 11.44
N GLN A 51 10.43 -6.03 11.35
CA GLN A 51 9.72 -5.69 10.11
C GLN A 51 10.00 -4.26 9.65
N ARG A 52 9.98 -3.28 10.55
CA ARG A 52 10.37 -1.90 10.27
C ARG A 52 11.77 -1.80 9.68
N ARG A 53 12.76 -2.53 10.23
CA ARG A 53 14.13 -2.54 9.68
C ARG A 53 14.18 -3.08 8.25
N ALA A 54 13.42 -4.13 7.95
CA ALA A 54 13.34 -4.68 6.60
C ALA A 54 12.69 -3.70 5.61
N LEU A 55 11.57 -3.07 6.00
CA LEU A 55 10.92 -2.06 5.16
C LEU A 55 11.84 -0.86 4.89
N ASN A 56 12.64 -0.41 5.85
CA ASN A 56 13.55 0.73 5.61
C ASN A 56 14.59 0.45 4.50
N GLY A 57 14.88 -0.83 4.20
CA GLY A 57 15.73 -1.22 3.08
C GLY A 57 15.00 -1.25 1.73
N THR A 58 13.68 -1.37 1.70
CA THR A 58 12.88 -1.48 0.47
C THR A 58 12.45 -0.13 -0.11
N PHE A 59 12.50 0.96 0.68
CA PHE A 59 12.06 2.30 0.27
C PHE A 59 13.23 3.28 0.03
N LYS A 60 14.47 2.77 -0.09
CA LYS A 60 15.68 3.58 -0.27
C LYS A 60 15.93 3.97 -1.72
#